data_AF-A0A2E7CA58-F1
#
_entry.id   AF-A0A2E7CA58-F1
#
_cell.length_a   1.000
_cell.length_b   1.000
_cell.length_c   1.000
_cell.angle_alpha   90.00
_cell.angle_beta   90.00
_cell.angle_gamma   90.00
#
_symmetry.space_group_name_H-M   'P 1'
#
loop_
_entity.id
_entity.type
_entity.pdbx_description
1 polymer ?
#
loop_
_entity_poly.entity_id
_entity_poly.type
_entity_poly.pdbx_seq_one_letter_code
_entity_poly.pdbx_strand_id
1 'polypeptide(L)'
;MKKLILPFIAFVAIGCSAPAESKPKVVEEMTVEEINAERGNPCDCIESKLATIDGFIQDVKSEAFATSEILNKALATTMDGCLATTGHVEADLAWAQQLKDCESFGAITEVMIEVKNAVMSLKEKEQSEFIEDLDDGATKVLDKLQESAN
;
A
#
# COMPACT_ATOMS: atom_id res chain seq x y z
N MET A 1 48.22 -18.99 -58.99
CA MET A 1 46.77 -19.30 -59.00
C MET A 1 46.05 -18.31 -58.09
N LYS A 2 44.76 -18.14 -58.34
CA LYS A 2 43.88 -17.01 -58.02
C LYS A 2 44.03 -16.36 -56.63
N LYS A 3 44.09 -15.03 -56.69
CA LYS A 3 43.79 -14.06 -55.65
C LYS A 3 42.36 -14.28 -55.15
N LEU A 4 42.15 -14.22 -53.84
CA LEU A 4 40.87 -13.84 -53.28
C LEU A 4 41.13 -12.73 -52.26
N ILE A 5 40.79 -11.53 -52.72
CA ILE A 5 40.74 -10.28 -51.98
C ILE A 5 39.41 -10.30 -51.22
N LEU A 6 39.45 -10.14 -49.90
CA LEU A 6 38.29 -9.72 -49.12
C LEU A 6 38.73 -8.64 -48.11
N PRO A 7 37.86 -7.64 -47.87
CA PRO A 7 38.26 -6.26 -47.72
C PRO A 7 38.69 -5.91 -46.30
N PHE A 8 39.67 -5.01 -46.26
CA PHE A 8 39.87 -4.03 -45.20
C PHE A 8 38.54 -3.40 -44.80
N ILE A 9 38.07 -3.65 -43.58
CA ILE A 9 37.27 -2.67 -42.84
C ILE A 9 38.15 -2.22 -41.68
N ALA A 10 38.86 -1.12 -41.93
CA ALA A 10 39.51 -0.35 -40.91
C ALA A 10 38.42 0.28 -40.02
N PHE A 11 38.19 -0.27 -38.84
CA PHE A 11 37.51 0.48 -37.79
C PHE A 11 38.54 1.37 -37.12
N VAL A 12 38.28 2.67 -37.27
CA VAL A 12 39.04 3.79 -36.78
C VAL A 12 39.21 3.66 -35.26
N ALA A 13 40.46 3.62 -34.81
CA ALA A 13 40.84 3.85 -33.43
C ALA A 13 40.47 5.30 -33.06
N ILE A 14 39.28 5.50 -32.52
CA ILE A 14 38.97 6.69 -31.73
C ILE A 14 39.17 6.27 -30.28
N GLY A 15 40.29 6.71 -29.70
CA GLY A 15 40.54 6.60 -28.29
C GLY A 15 39.44 7.30 -27.51
N CYS A 16 38.65 6.52 -26.79
CA CYS A 16 37.93 6.98 -25.61
C CYS A 16 38.44 6.11 -24.47
N SER A 17 39.08 6.73 -23.47
CA SER A 17 39.48 6.07 -22.23
C SER A 17 38.36 5.17 -21.75
N ALA A 18 38.68 3.88 -21.57
CA ALA A 18 37.76 2.93 -20.97
C ALA A 18 37.27 3.51 -19.63
N PRO A 19 35.96 3.73 -19.43
CA PRO A 19 35.45 3.77 -18.08
C PRO A 19 35.71 2.38 -17.51
N ALA A 20 36.34 2.32 -16.33
CA ALA A 20 36.53 1.09 -15.59
C ALA A 20 35.22 0.29 -15.62
N GLU A 21 35.28 -0.94 -16.12
CA GLU A 21 34.15 -1.87 -16.07
C GLU A 21 33.73 -2.00 -14.61
N SER A 22 32.72 -1.22 -14.21
CA SER A 22 31.96 -1.52 -13.02
C SER A 22 31.25 -2.82 -13.35
N LYS A 23 31.79 -3.94 -12.85
CA LYS A 23 31.08 -5.22 -12.87
C LYS A 23 29.64 -4.93 -12.45
N PRO A 24 28.63 -5.31 -13.24
CA PRO A 24 27.25 -5.15 -12.82
C PRO A 24 27.14 -5.88 -11.47
N LYS A 25 26.75 -5.14 -10.44
CA LYS A 25 26.41 -5.71 -9.15
C LYS A 25 25.24 -6.64 -9.47
N VAL A 26 25.51 -7.95 -9.53
CA VAL A 26 24.46 -8.95 -9.63
C VAL A 26 23.62 -8.75 -8.38
N VAL A 27 22.49 -8.07 -8.53
CA VAL A 27 21.43 -8.11 -7.53
C VAL A 27 20.87 -9.51 -7.72
N GLU A 28 21.21 -10.45 -6.83
CA GLU A 28 20.53 -11.73 -6.81
C GLU A 28 19.05 -11.43 -6.59
N GLU A 29 18.25 -11.73 -7.60
CA GLU A 29 16.80 -11.66 -7.51
C GLU A 29 16.39 -12.76 -6.52
N MET A 30 15.92 -12.35 -5.33
CA MET A 30 15.46 -13.28 -4.31
C MET A 30 14.25 -14.05 -4.82
N THR A 31 14.22 -15.34 -4.50
CA THR A 31 13.07 -16.20 -4.78
C THR A 31 11.87 -15.86 -3.89
N VAL A 32 10.68 -16.30 -4.30
CA VAL A 32 9.44 -16.16 -3.51
C VAL A 32 9.59 -16.79 -2.13
N GLU A 33 10.24 -17.95 -2.06
CA GLU A 33 10.50 -18.69 -0.82
C GLU A 33 11.44 -17.91 0.11
N GLU A 34 12.50 -17.31 -0.41
CA GLU A 34 13.44 -16.50 0.39
C GLU A 34 12.75 -15.24 0.94
N ILE A 35 11.99 -14.53 0.10
CA ILE A 35 11.24 -13.32 0.52
C ILE A 35 10.23 -13.67 1.62
N ASN A 36 9.48 -14.76 1.46
CA ASN A 36 8.49 -15.15 2.46
C ASN A 36 9.11 -15.79 3.70
N ALA A 37 10.29 -16.41 3.60
CA ALA A 37 11.03 -16.90 4.76
C ALA A 37 11.45 -15.75 5.70
N GLU A 38 11.82 -14.58 5.15
CA GLU A 38 12.14 -13.38 5.95
C GLU A 38 10.93 -12.85 6.75
N ARG A 39 9.72 -13.11 6.27
CA ARG A 39 8.46 -12.73 6.95
C ARG A 39 8.10 -13.67 8.10
N GLY A 40 8.70 -14.86 8.14
CA GLY A 40 8.45 -15.87 9.17
C GLY A 40 7.24 -16.76 8.90
N ASN A 41 6.59 -17.24 9.95
CA ASN A 41 5.42 -18.12 9.83
C ASN A 41 4.13 -17.28 9.69
N PRO A 42 3.33 -17.49 8.63
CA PRO A 42 2.07 -16.75 8.40
C PRO A 42 1.07 -16.87 9.54
N CYS A 43 0.88 -18.07 10.09
CA CYS A 43 -0.12 -18.32 11.14
C CYS A 43 0.33 -17.73 12.48
N ASP A 44 1.60 -17.88 12.83
CA ASP A 44 2.15 -17.21 14.01
C ASP A 44 2.03 -15.67 13.89
N CYS A 45 2.24 -15.14 12.68
CA CYS A 45 2.07 -13.71 12.41
C CYS A 45 0.64 -13.27 12.73
N ILE A 46 -0.36 -13.92 12.13
CA ILE A 46 -1.77 -13.57 12.31
C ILE A 46 -2.23 -13.77 13.76
N GLU A 47 -1.84 -14.86 14.41
CA GLU A 47 -2.19 -15.13 15.80
C GLU A 47 -1.64 -14.05 16.74
N SER A 48 -0.42 -13.56 16.48
CA SER A 48 0.17 -12.47 17.24
C SER A 48 -0.62 -11.16 17.16
N LYS A 49 -1.47 -11.00 16.15
CA LYS A 49 -2.27 -9.78 15.93
C LYS A 49 -3.65 -9.83 16.57
N LEU A 50 -4.16 -11.01 16.96
CA LEU A 50 -5.55 -11.16 17.43
C LEU A 50 -5.87 -10.24 18.61
N ALA A 51 -5.02 -10.19 19.63
CA ALA A 51 -5.25 -9.34 20.80
C ALA A 51 -5.25 -7.83 20.45
N THR A 52 -4.38 -7.42 19.53
CA THR A 52 -4.32 -6.02 19.05
C THR A 52 -5.56 -5.69 18.23
N ILE A 53 -6.03 -6.63 17.40
CA ILE A 53 -7.22 -6.50 16.58
C ILE A 53 -8.48 -6.38 17.45
N ASP A 54 -8.59 -7.18 18.51
CA ASP A 54 -9.71 -7.10 19.45
C ASP A 54 -9.83 -5.71 20.10
N GLY A 55 -8.70 -5.16 20.56
CA GLY A 55 -8.65 -3.80 21.10
C GLY A 55 -9.01 -2.75 20.05
N PHE A 56 -8.44 -2.87 18.84
CA PHE A 56 -8.73 -1.97 17.73
C PHE A 56 -10.22 -1.95 17.36
N ILE A 57 -10.90 -3.11 17.38
CA ILE A 57 -12.34 -3.18 17.11
C ILE A 57 -13.18 -2.54 18.21
N GLN A 58 -12.76 -2.61 19.46
CA GLN A 58 -13.43 -1.88 20.53
C GLN A 58 -13.34 -0.37 20.30
N ASP A 59 -12.16 0.13 19.88
CA ASP A 59 -11.98 1.54 19.52
C ASP A 59 -12.91 1.95 18.37
N VAL A 60 -13.00 1.12 17.32
CA VAL A 60 -13.94 1.34 16.20
C VAL A 60 -15.39 1.40 16.68
N LYS A 61 -15.81 0.44 17.52
CA LYS A 61 -17.18 0.36 18.05
C LYS A 61 -17.52 1.51 19.01
N SER A 62 -16.51 2.09 19.66
CA SER A 62 -16.67 3.28 20.52
C SER A 62 -16.59 4.61 19.76
N GLU A 63 -16.52 4.57 18.42
CA GLU A 63 -16.37 5.76 17.58
C GLU A 63 -15.13 6.61 17.93
N ALA A 64 -14.03 5.97 18.36
CA ALA A 64 -12.82 6.66 18.80
C ALA A 64 -12.07 7.38 17.66
N PHE A 65 -12.41 7.08 16.40
CA PHE A 65 -11.75 7.63 15.22
C PHE A 65 -12.61 8.75 14.61
N ALA A 66 -12.05 9.96 14.54
CA ALA A 66 -12.75 11.14 14.05
C ALA A 66 -12.95 11.14 12.53
N THR A 67 -12.05 10.50 11.76
CA THR A 67 -12.10 10.51 10.29
C THR A 67 -11.78 9.14 9.70
N SER A 68 -12.29 8.91 8.49
CA SER A 68 -12.04 7.75 7.66
C SER A 68 -10.54 7.59 7.35
N GLU A 69 -9.81 8.70 7.19
CA GLU A 69 -8.36 8.69 6.99
C GLU A 69 -7.61 8.17 8.22
N ILE A 70 -7.96 8.66 9.42
CA ILE A 70 -7.31 8.23 10.67
C ILE A 70 -7.60 6.74 10.90
N LEU A 71 -8.85 6.30 10.69
CA LEU A 71 -9.23 4.90 10.84
C LEU A 71 -8.43 3.98 9.89
N ASN A 72 -8.29 4.35 8.61
CA ASN A 72 -7.50 3.57 7.66
C ASN A 72 -6.02 3.47 8.05
N LYS A 73 -5.42 4.57 8.54
CA LYS A 73 -4.04 4.56 9.04
C LYS A 73 -3.86 3.68 10.27
N ALA A 74 -4.81 3.71 11.20
CA ALA A 74 -4.80 2.88 12.39
C ALA A 74 -4.95 1.38 12.05
N LEU A 75 -5.80 1.04 11.07
CA LEU A 75 -5.92 -0.32 10.56
C LEU A 75 -4.59 -0.81 9.96
N ALA A 76 -3.97 0.00 9.08
CA ALA A 76 -2.70 -0.35 8.46
C ALA A 76 -1.61 -0.61 9.50
N THR A 77 -1.56 0.21 10.55
CA THR A 77 -0.62 0.06 11.67
C THR A 77 -0.90 -1.22 12.47
N THR A 78 -2.17 -1.51 12.75
CA THR A 78 -2.59 -2.71 13.49
C THR A 78 -2.16 -3.99 12.78
N MET A 79 -2.33 -4.01 11.45
CA MET A 79 -2.05 -5.18 10.60
C MET A 79 -0.62 -5.21 10.04
N ASP A 80 0.24 -4.26 10.45
CA ASP A 80 1.59 -4.12 9.92
C ASP A 80 2.43 -5.39 10.11
N GLY A 81 3.31 -5.66 9.15
CA GLY A 81 4.10 -6.88 9.04
C GLY A 81 3.34 -8.07 8.46
N CYS A 82 2.12 -8.38 8.96
CA CYS A 82 1.40 -9.57 8.51
C CYS A 82 0.67 -9.36 7.19
N LEU A 83 0.01 -8.20 7.00
CA LEU A 83 -0.69 -7.88 5.74
C LEU A 83 0.05 -6.84 4.88
N ALA A 84 1.21 -6.38 5.34
CA ALA A 84 2.03 -5.46 4.57
C ALA A 84 2.52 -6.12 3.27
N THR A 85 2.39 -5.41 2.15
CA THR A 85 2.95 -5.82 0.86
C THR A 85 4.42 -5.43 0.80
N THR A 86 5.28 -6.33 0.33
CA THR A 86 6.71 -6.06 0.16
C THR A 86 7.05 -5.48 -1.22
N GLY A 87 6.05 -5.43 -2.12
CA GLY A 87 6.23 -5.00 -3.51
C GLY A 87 6.65 -6.14 -4.44
N HIS A 88 6.82 -7.35 -3.90
CA HIS A 88 7.06 -8.57 -4.65
C HIS A 88 5.73 -9.30 -4.86
N VAL A 89 5.02 -8.96 -5.95
CA VAL A 89 3.64 -9.40 -6.20
C VAL A 89 3.43 -10.90 -6.02
N GLU A 90 4.31 -11.74 -6.57
CA GLU A 90 4.19 -13.20 -6.45
C GLU A 90 4.36 -13.67 -5.00
N ALA A 91 5.32 -13.09 -4.28
CA ALA A 91 5.55 -13.42 -2.88
C ALA A 91 4.40 -12.94 -1.97
N ASP A 92 3.88 -11.72 -2.22
CA ASP A 92 2.74 -11.16 -1.50
C ASP A 92 1.47 -12.00 -1.71
N LEU A 93 1.23 -12.49 -2.94
CA LEU A 93 0.13 -13.40 -3.23
C LEU A 93 0.31 -14.76 -2.54
N ALA A 94 1.49 -15.35 -2.62
CA ALA A 94 1.79 -16.63 -1.96
C ALA A 94 1.66 -16.53 -0.44
N TRP A 95 2.09 -15.41 0.15
CA TRP A 95 1.93 -15.13 1.57
C TRP A 95 0.46 -15.00 1.95
N ALA A 96 -0.33 -14.21 1.22
CA ALA A 96 -1.76 -14.06 1.45
C ALA A 96 -2.53 -15.38 1.34
N GLN A 97 -2.11 -16.27 0.43
CA GLN A 97 -2.67 -17.62 0.32
C GLN A 97 -2.38 -18.46 1.56
N GLN A 98 -1.15 -18.43 2.09
CA GLN A 98 -0.82 -19.17 3.30
C GLN A 98 -1.54 -18.63 4.54
N LEU A 99 -1.68 -17.31 4.64
CA LEU A 99 -2.46 -16.68 5.72
C LEU A 99 -3.91 -17.18 5.72
N LYS A 100 -4.52 -17.35 4.54
CA LYS A 100 -5.90 -17.83 4.41
C LYS A 100 -6.13 -19.22 5.03
N ASP A 101 -5.10 -20.05 5.02
CA ASP A 101 -5.18 -21.42 5.53
C ASP A 101 -5.00 -21.49 7.06
N CYS A 102 -4.69 -20.37 7.72
CA CYS A 102 -4.61 -20.29 9.17
C CYS A 102 -6.01 -20.24 9.80
N GLU A 103 -6.22 -20.99 10.89
CA GLU A 103 -7.51 -21.07 11.60
C GLU A 103 -8.05 -19.68 12.01
N SER A 104 -7.15 -18.82 12.47
CA SER A 104 -7.41 -17.45 12.92
C SER A 104 -7.80 -16.48 11.79
N PHE A 105 -7.60 -16.85 10.52
CA PHE A 105 -7.84 -15.95 9.38
C PHE A 105 -9.31 -15.56 9.23
N GLY A 106 -10.24 -16.46 9.56
CA GLY A 106 -11.68 -16.21 9.50
C GLY A 106 -12.08 -15.03 10.39
N ALA A 107 -11.64 -15.04 11.65
CA ALA A 107 -11.91 -13.97 12.60
C ALA A 107 -11.36 -12.62 12.13
N ILE A 108 -10.13 -12.60 11.59
CA ILE A 108 -9.55 -11.37 11.04
C ILE A 108 -10.36 -10.86 9.85
N THR A 109 -10.85 -11.73 8.98
CA THR A 109 -11.66 -11.32 7.83
C THR A 109 -12.96 -10.64 8.26
N GLU A 110 -13.64 -11.16 9.28
CA GLU A 110 -14.85 -10.56 9.84
C GLU A 110 -14.57 -9.16 10.40
N VAL A 111 -13.48 -9.02 11.15
CA VAL A 111 -13.00 -7.74 11.66
C VAL A 111 -12.73 -6.75 10.51
N MET A 112 -12.04 -7.18 9.46
CA MET A 112 -11.75 -6.32 8.30
C MET A 112 -13.03 -5.82 7.62
N ILE A 113 -14.10 -6.63 7.60
CA ILE A 113 -15.42 -6.22 7.11
C ILE A 113 -16.06 -5.17 8.02
N GLU A 114 -16.01 -5.36 9.35
CA GLU A 114 -16.52 -4.36 10.30
C GLU A 114 -15.81 -3.01 10.12
N VAL A 115 -14.48 -3.02 10.02
CA VAL A 115 -13.67 -1.81 9.82
C VAL A 115 -14.00 -1.15 8.50
N LYS A 116 -14.14 -1.91 7.41
CA LYS A 116 -14.54 -1.38 6.10
C LYS A 116 -15.88 -0.65 6.18
N ASN A 117 -16.87 -1.23 6.86
CA ASN A 117 -18.18 -0.61 7.03
C ASN A 117 -18.09 0.70 7.84
N ALA A 118 -17.28 0.73 8.90
CA ALA A 118 -17.05 1.93 9.69
C ALA A 118 -16.34 3.04 8.88
N VAL A 119 -15.32 2.69 8.08
CA VAL A 119 -14.65 3.63 7.15
C VAL A 119 -15.64 4.22 6.16
N MET A 120 -16.53 3.39 5.59
CA MET A 120 -17.54 3.87 4.64
C MET A 120 -18.51 4.85 5.33
N SER A 121 -18.99 4.52 6.53
CA SER A 121 -19.88 5.40 7.29
C SER A 121 -19.22 6.75 7.64
N LEU A 122 -17.95 6.74 8.06
CA LEU A 122 -17.20 7.99 8.33
C LEU A 122 -17.05 8.82 7.06
N LYS A 123 -16.75 8.19 5.93
CA LYS A 123 -16.61 8.89 4.65
C LYS A 123 -17.92 9.54 4.19
N GLU A 124 -19.06 8.89 4.44
CA GLU A 124 -20.37 9.47 4.16
C GLU A 124 -20.64 10.69 5.04
N LYS A 125 -20.35 10.60 6.35
CA LYS A 125 -20.48 11.72 7.29
C LYS A 125 -19.61 12.92 6.89
N GLU A 126 -18.33 12.67 6.57
CA GLU A 126 -17.40 13.70 6.10
C GLU A 126 -17.89 14.40 4.84
N GLN A 127 -18.49 13.65 3.90
CA GLN A 127 -19.04 14.23 2.67
C GLN A 127 -20.29 15.07 2.94
N SER A 128 -21.19 14.62 3.84
CA SER A 128 -22.36 15.43 4.22
C SER A 128 -21.95 16.71 4.93
N GLU A 129 -21.03 16.64 5.89
CA GLU A 129 -20.54 17.81 6.63
C GLU A 129 -19.87 18.82 5.68
N PHE A 130 -19.10 18.34 4.71
CA PHE A 130 -18.49 19.21 3.69
C PHE A 130 -19.52 19.93 2.82
N ILE A 131 -20.61 19.24 2.44
CA ILE A 131 -21.69 19.84 1.63
C ILE A 131 -22.45 20.88 2.46
N GLU A 132 -22.78 20.56 3.71
CA GLU A 132 -23.46 21.47 4.64
C GLU A 132 -22.63 22.73 4.88
N ASP A 133 -21.32 22.59 5.15
CA ASP A 133 -20.40 23.72 5.35
C ASP A 133 -20.30 24.63 4.11
N LEU A 134 -20.35 24.04 2.91
CA LEU A 134 -20.34 24.80 1.65
C LEU A 134 -21.65 25.58 1.44
N ASP A 135 -22.80 24.96 1.69
CA ASP A 135 -24.10 25.62 1.55
C ASP A 135 -24.26 26.75 2.57
N ASP A 136 -23.82 26.54 3.81
CA ASP A 136 -23.81 27.55 4.86
C ASP A 136 -22.89 28.73 4.51
N GLY A 137 -21.70 28.44 3.98
CA GLY A 137 -20.73 29.43 3.55
C GLY A 137 -21.21 30.26 2.36
N ALA A 138 -21.77 29.61 1.35
CA ALA A 138 -22.31 30.26 0.15
C ALA A 138 -23.52 31.14 0.52
N THR A 139 -24.45 30.63 1.33
CA THR A 139 -25.63 31.38 1.78
C THR A 139 -25.23 32.64 2.56
N LYS A 140 -24.27 32.54 3.50
CA LYS A 140 -23.75 33.70 4.24
C LYS A 140 -23.11 34.76 3.35
N VAL A 141 -22.48 34.38 2.24
CA VAL A 141 -21.91 35.32 1.26
C VAL A 141 -23.03 35.99 0.44
N LEU A 142 -24.02 35.22 0.01
CA LEU A 142 -25.19 35.73 -0.73
C LEU A 142 -26.01 36.71 0.12
N ASP A 143 -26.24 36.40 1.38
CA ASP A 143 -26.96 37.27 2.33
C ASP A 143 -26.26 38.62 2.49
N LYS A 144 -24.93 38.64 2.67
CA LYS A 144 -24.14 39.88 2.75
C LYS A 144 -24.22 40.72 1.48
N LEU A 145 -24.21 40.09 0.30
CA LEU A 145 -24.37 40.79 -0.97
C LEU A 145 -25.76 41.43 -1.06
N GLN A 146 -26.80 40.71 -0.67
CA GLN A 146 -28.18 41.21 -0.65
C GLN A 146 -28.37 42.37 0.35
N GLU A 147 -27.75 42.29 1.53
CA GLU A 147 -27.74 43.37 2.52
C GLU A 147 -27.02 44.62 1.99
N SER A 148 -25.90 44.45 1.28
CA SER A 148 -25.12 45.57 0.71
C SER A 148 -25.76 46.27 -0.49
N ALA A 149 -26.78 45.65 -1.10
CA ALA A 149 -27.49 46.16 -2.27
C ALA A 149 -28.75 46.98 -1.91
N ASN A 150 -29.12 47.04 -0.61
CA ASN A 150 -30.22 47.85 -0.08
C ASN A 150 -29.70 49.05 0.72
#